data_AF-A0A3D3JT07-F1
#
_entry.id   AF-A0A3D3JT07-F1
#
_cell.length_a   1.000
_cell.length_b   1.000
_cell.length_c   1.000
_cell.angle_alpha   90.00
_cell.angle_beta   90.00
_cell.angle_gamma   90.00
#
_symmetry.space_group_name_H-M   'P 1'
#
loop_
_entity.id
_entity.type
_entity.pdbx_description
1 polymer ?
#
loop_
_entity_poly.entity_id
_entity_poly.type
_entity_poly.pdbx_seq_one_letter_code
_entity_poly.pdbx_strand_id
1 'polypeptide(L)'
;MTGYGLNCERETTRAFELAGAEVTCVHLNDLFARSSMLLDFHVLAFVGGFSFGDHLGAGTVLANRLRHRVGSELNEFITSGRLAIGICNGFQMMTRLGLVPALDGAYFKQQAALTH
;
A
#
# COMPACT_ATOMS: atom_id res chain seq x y z
N MET A 1 -6.59 1.20 -0.20
CA MET A 1 -6.21 1.56 -1.58
C MET A 1 -6.76 0.53 -2.54
N THR A 2 -7.38 0.95 -3.64
CA THR A 2 -7.96 0.08 -4.69
C THR A 2 -7.16 0.24 -5.99
N GLY A 3 -7.34 -0.66 -6.97
CA GLY A 3 -6.54 -0.63 -8.19
C GLY A 3 -6.79 -1.83 -9.10
N TYR A 4 -6.23 -1.79 -10.31
CA TYR A 4 -6.37 -2.88 -11.28
C TYR A 4 -5.87 -4.23 -10.73
N GLY A 5 -6.78 -5.20 -10.66
CA GLY A 5 -6.50 -6.55 -10.19
C GLY A 5 -6.60 -6.75 -8.68
N LEU A 6 -6.83 -5.69 -7.90
CA LEU A 6 -7.25 -5.83 -6.51
C LEU A 6 -8.72 -6.27 -6.48
N ASN A 7 -9.07 -7.15 -5.54
CA ASN A 7 -10.41 -7.76 -5.49
C ASN A 7 -10.94 -8.01 -4.08
N CYS A 8 -10.19 -7.57 -3.06
CA CYS A 8 -10.54 -7.74 -1.65
C CYS A 8 -10.95 -6.41 -0.99
N GLU A 9 -11.34 -5.40 -1.78
CA GLU A 9 -11.73 -4.08 -1.25
C GLU A 9 -12.96 -4.20 -0.35
N ARG A 10 -13.96 -4.98 -0.77
CA ARG A 10 -15.26 -5.07 -0.08
C ARG A 10 -15.10 -5.69 1.31
N GLU A 11 -14.36 -6.79 1.40
CA GLU A 11 -14.10 -7.51 2.64
C GLU A 11 -13.23 -6.66 3.57
N THR A 12 -12.21 -5.99 3.02
CA THR A 12 -11.34 -5.10 3.81
C THR A 12 -12.12 -3.91 4.34
N THR A 13 -12.93 -3.25 3.51
CA THR A 13 -13.83 -2.16 3.94
C THR A 13 -14.75 -2.63 5.05
N ARG A 14 -15.40 -3.78 4.87
CA ARG A 14 -16.31 -4.31 5.89
C ARG A 14 -15.60 -4.60 7.21
N ALA A 15 -14.39 -5.13 7.17
CA ALA A 15 -13.60 -5.40 8.38
C ALA A 15 -13.24 -4.11 9.13
N PHE A 16 -12.86 -3.05 8.42
CA PHE A 16 -12.58 -1.74 9.03
C PHE A 16 -13.84 -1.07 9.61
N GLU A 17 -14.97 -1.12 8.89
CA GLU A 17 -16.26 -0.63 9.40
C GLU A 17 -16.69 -1.37 10.68
N LEU A 18 -16.52 -2.69 10.73
CA LEU A 18 -16.80 -3.50 11.92
C LEU A 18 -15.88 -3.12 13.10
N ALA A 19 -14.67 -2.63 12.81
CA ALA A 19 -13.75 -2.09 13.80
C ALA A 19 -14.05 -0.62 14.17
N GLY A 20 -15.10 -0.01 13.60
CA GLY A 20 -15.53 1.35 13.89
C GLY A 20 -14.85 2.45 13.07
N ALA A 21 -14.13 2.10 11.99
CA ALA A 21 -13.49 3.09 11.12
C ALA A 21 -14.45 3.60 10.03
N GLU A 22 -14.30 4.87 9.67
CA GLU A 22 -14.84 5.42 8.42
C GLU A 22 -13.86 5.10 7.28
N VAL A 23 -14.36 4.48 6.21
CA VAL A 23 -13.52 3.92 5.14
C VAL A 23 -13.75 4.61 3.82
N THR A 24 -12.68 5.15 3.25
CA THR A 24 -12.66 5.69 1.88
C THR A 24 -11.88 4.78 0.96
N CYS A 25 -12.53 4.30 -0.10
CA CYS A 25 -11.86 3.55 -1.16
C CYS A 25 -11.18 4.52 -2.14
N VAL A 26 -9.87 4.71 -1.99
CA VAL A 26 -9.07 5.54 -2.90
C VAL A 26 -8.41 4.67 -3.97
N HIS A 27 -8.69 4.96 -5.25
CA HIS A 27 -8.04 4.29 -6.36
C HIS A 27 -6.61 4.81 -6.54
N LEU A 28 -5.69 3.92 -6.92
CA LEU A 28 -4.27 4.23 -7.08
C LEU A 28 -4.00 5.45 -7.99
N ASN A 29 -4.75 5.59 -9.08
CA ASN A 29 -4.60 6.72 -9.99
C ASN A 29 -4.98 8.06 -9.33
N ASP A 30 -5.98 8.07 -8.45
CA ASP A 30 -6.39 9.27 -7.73
C ASP A 30 -5.31 9.65 -6.72
N LEU A 31 -4.74 8.66 -6.04
CA LEU A 31 -3.59 8.86 -5.15
C LEU A 31 -2.36 9.38 -5.91
N PHE A 32 -2.13 8.95 -7.16
CA PHE A 32 -1.06 9.51 -7.99
C PHE A 32 -1.35 10.93 -8.47
N ALA A 33 -2.62 11.29 -8.67
CA ALA A 33 -3.02 12.63 -9.08
C ALA A 33 -2.95 13.63 -7.91
N ARG A 34 -3.19 13.18 -6.67
CA ARG A 34 -3.17 13.99 -5.45
C ARG A 34 -2.56 13.21 -4.28
N SER A 35 -1.24 13.05 -4.30
CA SER A 35 -0.49 12.31 -3.26
C SER A 35 -0.71 12.84 -1.84
N SER A 36 -0.88 14.16 -1.69
CA SER A 36 -1.13 14.83 -0.40
C SER A 36 -2.39 14.35 0.31
N MET A 37 -3.38 13.79 -0.40
CA MET A 37 -4.58 13.25 0.22
C MET A 37 -4.30 12.07 1.15
N LEU A 38 -3.14 11.43 1.02
CA LEU A 38 -2.72 10.35 1.91
C LEU A 38 -2.67 10.81 3.38
N LEU A 39 -2.32 12.08 3.62
CA LEU A 39 -2.16 12.65 4.95
C LEU A 39 -3.49 12.95 5.65
N ASP A 40 -4.61 12.91 4.91
CA ASP A 40 -5.98 13.04 5.43
C ASP A 40 -6.44 11.76 6.16
N PHE A 41 -5.66 10.67 6.10
CA PHE A 41 -5.98 9.37 6.69
C PHE A 41 -5.12 9.04 7.92
N HIS A 42 -5.64 8.19 8.79
CA HIS A 42 -4.91 7.62 9.94
C HIS A 42 -4.40 6.19 9.66
N VAL A 43 -5.05 5.48 8.75
CA VAL A 43 -4.74 4.09 8.39
C VAL A 43 -4.71 3.93 6.88
N LEU A 44 -3.65 3.30 6.36
CA LEU A 44 -3.51 2.90 4.97
C LEU A 44 -3.55 1.38 4.85
N ALA A 45 -4.55 0.86 4.14
CA ALA A 45 -4.64 -0.56 3.81
C ALA A 45 -4.23 -0.83 2.35
N PHE A 46 -3.17 -1.61 2.18
CA PHE A 46 -2.83 -2.30 0.93
C PHE A 46 -3.64 -3.59 0.87
N VAL A 47 -4.75 -3.57 0.12
CA VAL A 47 -5.68 -4.70 0.05
C VAL A 47 -5.10 -5.86 -0.78
N GLY A 48 -5.65 -7.05 -0.58
CA GLY A 48 -5.29 -8.24 -1.35
C GLY A 48 -5.91 -8.28 -2.75
N GLY A 49 -5.47 -9.29 -3.51
CA GLY A 49 -5.98 -9.63 -4.83
C GLY A 49 -4.89 -10.09 -5.79
N PHE A 50 -5.16 -9.98 -7.07
CA PHE A 50 -4.27 -10.34 -8.18
C PHE A 50 -3.85 -9.08 -8.94
N SER A 51 -3.16 -8.15 -8.26
CA SER A 51 -2.75 -6.90 -8.90
C SER A 51 -1.97 -7.19 -10.19
N PHE A 52 -2.45 -6.64 -11.31
CA PHE A 52 -1.88 -6.82 -12.65
C PHE A 52 -1.59 -8.29 -13.08
N GLY A 53 -2.39 -9.25 -12.62
CA GLY A 53 -2.31 -10.65 -13.07
C GLY A 53 -1.13 -11.45 -12.51
N ASP A 54 -0.55 -11.03 -11.38
CA ASP A 54 0.52 -11.74 -10.65
C ASP A 54 1.83 -11.95 -11.44
N HIS A 55 2.00 -11.26 -12.56
CA HIS A 55 3.29 -11.19 -13.23
C HIS A 55 4.30 -10.49 -12.33
N LEU A 56 5.41 -11.17 -11.98
CA LEU A 56 6.48 -10.63 -11.14
C LEU A 56 6.92 -9.22 -11.53
N GLY A 57 6.88 -8.86 -12.82
CA GLY A 57 7.18 -7.51 -13.30
C GLY A 57 6.18 -6.44 -12.85
N ALA A 58 4.90 -6.76 -12.77
CA ALA A 58 3.86 -5.77 -12.54
C ALA A 58 3.83 -5.25 -11.09
N GLY A 59 4.03 -6.14 -10.11
CA GLY A 59 4.20 -5.72 -8.71
C GLY A 59 5.43 -4.83 -8.50
N THR A 60 6.51 -5.06 -9.26
CA THR A 60 7.74 -4.24 -9.21
C THR A 60 7.53 -2.89 -9.87
N VAL A 61 6.84 -2.85 -11.01
CA VAL A 61 6.46 -1.60 -11.69
C VAL A 61 5.57 -0.75 -10.78
N LEU A 62 4.57 -1.36 -10.13
CA LEU A 62 3.68 -0.66 -9.22
C LEU A 62 4.43 -0.12 -7.99
N ALA A 63 5.28 -0.93 -7.36
CA ALA A 63 6.11 -0.48 -6.26
C ALA A 63 7.02 0.70 -6.66
N ASN A 64 7.61 0.65 -7.86
CA ASN A 64 8.39 1.77 -8.38
C ASN A 64 7.54 3.01 -8.63
N ARG A 65 6.33 2.89 -9.20
CA ARG A 65 5.44 4.04 -9.40
C ARG A 65 5.06 4.70 -8.07
N LEU A 66 4.68 3.90 -7.07
CA LEU A 66 4.37 4.38 -5.72
C LEU A 66 5.56 5.10 -5.09
N ARG A 67 6.74 4.50 -5.14
CA ARG A 67 7.99 5.09 -4.63
C ARG A 67 8.27 6.47 -5.24
N HIS A 68 8.08 6.63 -6.55
CA HIS A 68 8.39 7.90 -7.24
C HIS A 68 7.27 8.94 -7.16
N ARG A 69 6.00 8.53 -7.03
CA ARG A 69 4.85 9.43 -7.09
C ARG A 69 4.29 9.81 -5.72
N VAL A 70 4.46 8.96 -4.72
CA VAL A 70 3.83 9.08 -3.39
C VAL A 70 4.85 8.80 -2.28
N GLY A 71 6.13 8.63 -2.61
CA GLY A 71 7.15 8.20 -1.65
C GLY A 71 7.36 9.19 -0.49
N SER A 72 7.33 10.49 -0.77
CA SER A 72 7.44 11.55 0.24
C SER A 72 6.30 11.50 1.26
N GLU A 73 5.07 11.48 0.78
CA GLU A 73 3.86 11.49 1.59
C GLU A 73 3.70 10.17 2.33
N LEU A 74 4.11 9.05 1.71
CA LEU A 74 4.11 7.75 2.38
C LEU A 74 5.18 7.68 3.48
N ASN A 75 6.34 8.30 3.27
CA ASN A 75 7.36 8.42 4.31
C ASN A 75 6.82 9.25 5.48
N GLU A 76 6.27 10.44 5.20
CA GLU A 76 5.66 11.30 6.21
C GLU A 76 4.53 10.60 6.96
N PHE A 77 3.66 9.87 6.25
CA PHE A 77 2.58 9.09 6.83
C PHE A 77 3.11 8.10 7.88
N ILE A 78 4.13 7.32 7.52
CA ILE A 78 4.73 6.31 8.41
C ILE A 78 5.49 6.96 9.57
N THR A 79 6.33 7.96 9.29
CA THR A 79 7.14 8.62 10.34
C THR A 79 6.31 9.45 11.31
N SER A 80 5.10 9.86 10.92
CA SER A 80 4.11 10.48 11.81
C SER A 80 3.39 9.49 12.73
N GLY A 81 3.75 8.19 12.71
CA GLY A 81 3.12 7.16 13.55
C GLY A 81 1.76 6.68 13.05
N ARG A 82 1.37 7.01 11.81
CA ARG A 82 0.14 6.47 11.22
C ARG A 82 0.32 5.01 10.81
N LEU A 83 -0.79 4.27 10.72
CA LEU A 83 -0.74 2.81 10.58
C LEU A 83 -0.84 2.38 9.12
N ALA A 84 0.00 1.43 8.71
CA ALA A 84 -0.10 0.78 7.40
C ALA A 84 -0.23 -0.74 7.54
N ILE A 85 -1.15 -1.34 6.81
CA ILE A 85 -1.37 -2.80 6.78
C ILE A 85 -1.37 -3.31 5.35
N GLY A 86 -0.73 -4.46 5.13
CA GLY A 86 -0.73 -5.15 3.85
C GLY A 86 -1.27 -6.57 3.99
N ILE A 87 -2.24 -6.92 3.14
CA ILE A 87 -2.93 -8.22 3.18
C ILE A 87 -2.61 -8.98 1.90
N CYS A 88 -2.06 -10.20 2.00
CA CYS A 88 -1.69 -11.05 0.86
C CYS A 88 -0.81 -10.29 -0.17
N ASN A 89 -1.31 -9.99 -1.37
CA ASN A 89 -0.62 -9.20 -2.37
C ASN A 89 -0.24 -7.78 -1.88
N GLY A 90 -1.02 -7.19 -0.98
CA GLY A 90 -0.68 -5.93 -0.33
C GLY A 90 0.59 -6.03 0.51
N PHE A 91 0.83 -7.15 1.20
CA PHE A 91 2.07 -7.38 1.95
C PHE A 91 3.27 -7.54 1.01
N GLN A 92 3.10 -8.27 -0.10
CA GLN A 92 4.13 -8.37 -1.15
C GLN A 92 4.50 -6.97 -1.69
N MET A 93 3.51 -6.10 -1.92
CA MET A 93 3.76 -4.72 -2.32
C MET A 93 4.56 -3.95 -1.27
N MET A 94 4.20 -4.06 0.02
CA MET A 94 4.95 -3.43 1.11
C MET A 94 6.41 -3.90 1.17
N THR A 95 6.68 -5.20 0.96
CA THR A 95 8.06 -5.72 0.92
C THR A 95 8.86 -5.15 -0.25
N ARG A 96 8.28 -5.10 -1.46
CA ARG A 96 8.94 -4.54 -2.67
C ARG A 96 9.16 -3.03 -2.58
N LEU A 97 8.24 -2.32 -1.93
CA LEU A 97 8.43 -0.91 -1.60
C LEU A 97 9.58 -0.71 -0.61
N GLY A 98 9.91 -1.71 0.21
CA GLY A 98 10.85 -1.57 1.32
C GLY A 98 10.22 -0.89 2.52
N LEU A 99 8.90 -1.06 2.72
CA LEU A 99 8.23 -0.61 3.95
C LEU A 99 8.38 -1.62 5.08
N VAL A 100 8.59 -2.89 4.73
CA VAL A 100 8.83 -3.99 5.67
C VAL A 100 9.93 -4.92 5.11
N PRO A 101 10.79 -5.50 5.96
CA PRO A 101 10.86 -5.28 7.41
C PRO A 101 11.42 -3.90 7.81
N ALA A 102 12.02 -3.15 6.88
CA ALA A 102 12.66 -1.86 7.14
C ALA A 102 13.60 -1.91 8.36
N LEU A 103 14.42 -2.98 8.44
CA LEU A 103 15.45 -3.14 9.45
C LEU A 103 16.36 -1.90 9.45
N ASP A 104 16.78 -1.50 10.64
CA ASP A 104 17.60 -0.31 10.88
C ASP A 104 16.92 1.01 10.48
N GLY A 105 15.59 1.01 10.35
CA GLY A 105 14.81 2.19 9.93
C GLY A 105 14.98 2.54 8.45
N ALA A 106 15.52 1.61 7.64
CA ALA A 106 15.79 1.82 6.21
C ALA A 106 14.52 1.68 5.35
N TYR A 107 13.57 2.59 5.53
CA TYR A 107 12.38 2.67 4.70
C TYR A 107 12.73 2.95 3.24
N PHE A 108 11.90 2.43 2.34
CA PHE A 108 12.11 2.54 0.90
C PHE A 108 13.41 1.89 0.42
N LYS A 109 13.99 0.96 1.17
CA LYS A 109 15.04 0.08 0.66
C LYS A 109 14.51 -1.34 0.70
N GLN A 110 14.38 -1.98 -0.46
CA GLN A 110 13.94 -3.37 -0.49
C GLN A 110 15.01 -4.24 0.18
N GLN A 111 14.63 -4.87 1.29
CA GLN A 111 15.49 -5.79 2.06
C GLN A 111 15.04 -7.24 1.94
N ALA A 112 13.77 -7.45 1.59
CA ALA A 112 13.17 -8.76 1.41
C ALA A 112 12.25 -8.75 0.19
N ALA A 113 12.03 -9.94 -0.37
CA ALA A 113 11.01 -10.19 -1.36
C ALA A 113 10.35 -11.52 -1.02
N LEU A 114 9.04 -11.58 -1.16
CA LEU A 114 8.34 -12.86 -1.17
C LEU A 114 8.44 -13.45 -2.57
N THR A 115 9.15 -14.57 -2.67
CA THR A 115 9.23 -15.43 -3.86
C THR A 115 8.40 -16.68 -3.58
N HIS A 116 7.47 -16.99 -4.48
CA HIS A 116 6.84 -18.31 -4.54
C HIS A 116 7.76 -19.30 -5.24
#